data_AF-A0A536I586-F1
#
_entry.id   AF-A0A536I586-F1
#
_cell.length_a   1.000
_cell.length_b   1.000
_cell.length_c   1.000
_cell.angle_alpha   90.00
_cell.angle_beta   90.00
_cell.angle_gamma   90.00
#
_symmetry.space_group_name_H-M   'P 1'
#
loop_
_entity.id
_entity.type
_entity.pdbx_description
1 polymer ?
#
loop_
_entity_poly.entity_id
_entity_poly.type
_entity_poly.pdbx_seq_one_letter_code
_entity_poly.pdbx_strand_id
1 'polypeptide(L)'
;MLRDALSRVLPEVPVSLSSAVLPQVREYHRLATTVANAYLRPTLGRYLGRLESRLGEAGVRTPRRYVMQSNGGVTTLGRAAERAVATIVSGPAAGVIACETIGRAAGRADLVTFDMGGTSCDVALVRGGRATTTAQTKIAGHDVAVPMLDIHTVSAGGGTIARVERIGGTARLRVGPDSAGARPGPVAYGAGGTQPTITDAHAVLGTLSADAALGGRVSLDVRAAREAVRREIAEPLG
;
A
#
# COMPACT_ATOMS: atom_id res chain seq x y z
N MET A 1 -14.65 1.63 32.86
CA MET A 1 -14.56 2.82 33.73
C MET A 1 -13.95 4.01 33.02
N LEU A 2 -12.62 4.07 32.76
CA LEU A 2 -12.01 5.25 32.14
C LEU A 2 -12.52 5.54 30.71
N ARG A 3 -12.58 4.52 29.84
CA ARG A 3 -13.18 4.67 28.50
C ARG A 3 -14.58 5.25 28.57
N ASP A 4 -15.42 4.68 29.42
CA ASP A 4 -16.83 5.07 29.48
C ASP A 4 -17.00 6.50 30.01
N ALA A 5 -16.15 6.94 30.94
CA ALA A 5 -16.09 8.33 31.39
C ALA A 5 -15.64 9.28 30.25
N LEU A 6 -14.58 8.93 29.52
CA LEU A 6 -14.10 9.71 28.37
C LEU A 6 -15.15 9.78 27.27
N SER A 7 -15.83 8.67 26.95
CA SER A 7 -16.89 8.64 25.95
C SER A 7 -18.13 9.47 26.32
N ARG A 8 -18.37 9.74 27.62
CA ARG A 8 -19.43 10.67 28.04
C ARG A 8 -19.05 12.13 27.85
N VAL A 9 -17.80 12.49 28.11
CA VAL A 9 -17.32 13.88 28.03
C VAL A 9 -16.88 14.25 26.61
N LEU A 10 -16.44 13.28 25.81
CA LEU A 10 -15.95 13.43 24.44
C LEU A 10 -16.64 12.43 23.48
N PRO A 11 -17.95 12.56 23.24
CA PRO A 11 -18.72 11.56 22.49
C PRO A 11 -18.27 11.39 21.04
N GLU A 12 -17.71 12.44 20.43
CA GLU A 12 -17.24 12.42 19.03
C GLU A 12 -15.80 11.94 18.88
N VAL A 13 -15.09 11.69 19.99
CA VAL A 13 -13.67 11.30 19.99
C VAL A 13 -13.56 9.79 20.20
N PRO A 14 -13.09 9.01 19.20
CA PRO A 14 -12.92 7.57 19.36
C PRO A 14 -11.85 7.23 20.40
N VAL A 15 -12.20 6.41 21.40
CA VAL A 15 -11.28 5.99 22.47
C VAL A 15 -10.74 4.57 22.21
N SER A 16 -9.43 4.44 22.00
CA SER A 16 -8.76 3.14 21.85
C SER A 16 -8.26 2.62 23.19
N LEU A 17 -8.79 1.48 23.64
CA LEU A 17 -8.31 0.79 24.84
C LEU A 17 -7.19 -0.18 24.48
N SER A 18 -6.01 -0.01 25.09
CA SER A 18 -4.85 -0.86 24.79
C SER A 18 -5.08 -2.34 25.11
N SER A 19 -5.82 -2.64 26.18
CA SER A 19 -6.25 -4.00 26.53
C SER A 19 -7.22 -4.62 25.52
N ALA A 20 -7.92 -3.81 24.74
CA ALA A 20 -8.81 -4.28 23.68
C ALA A 20 -8.09 -4.37 22.32
N VAL A 21 -7.10 -3.49 22.07
CA VAL A 21 -6.32 -3.45 20.83
C VAL A 21 -5.26 -4.56 20.82
N LEU A 22 -4.41 -4.61 21.86
CA LEU A 22 -3.35 -5.60 21.99
C LEU A 22 -3.21 -6.08 23.45
N PRO A 23 -3.92 -7.14 23.86
CA PRO A 23 -3.89 -7.68 25.23
C PRO A 23 -2.62 -8.49 25.49
N GLN A 24 -1.45 -7.86 25.41
CA GLN A 24 -0.16 -8.47 25.67
C GLN A 24 0.53 -7.84 26.88
N VAL A 25 1.39 -8.62 27.53
CA VAL A 25 2.23 -8.16 28.64
C VAL A 25 3.29 -7.18 28.13
N ARG A 26 3.75 -6.28 29.00
CA ARG A 26 4.68 -5.17 28.70
C ARG A 26 4.07 -4.07 27.84
N GLU A 27 4.63 -2.88 27.97
CA GLU A 27 3.98 -1.63 27.60
C GLU A 27 4.34 -1.14 26.20
N TYR A 28 5.57 -1.34 25.74
CA TYR A 28 6.06 -0.71 24.50
C TYR A 28 5.22 -1.08 23.26
N HIS A 29 5.19 -2.35 22.86
CA HIS A 29 4.44 -2.78 21.66
C HIS A 29 2.93 -2.57 21.81
N ARG A 30 2.41 -2.75 23.03
CA ARG A 30 1.01 -2.49 23.36
C ARG A 30 0.67 -1.01 23.17
N LEU A 31 1.50 -0.10 23.67
CA LEU A 31 1.32 1.34 23.51
C LEU A 31 1.45 1.73 22.04
N ALA A 32 2.54 1.35 21.37
CA ALA A 32 2.82 1.69 19.97
C ALA A 32 1.67 1.26 19.03
N THR A 33 1.20 0.01 19.18
CA THR A 33 0.06 -0.53 18.42
C THR A 33 -1.24 0.20 18.75
N THR A 34 -1.46 0.58 20.01
CA THR A 34 -2.67 1.31 20.43
C THR A 34 -2.68 2.73 19.86
N VAL A 35 -1.54 3.41 19.85
CA VAL A 35 -1.38 4.74 19.24
C VAL A 35 -1.65 4.68 17.75
N ALA A 36 -1.07 3.70 17.04
CA ALA A 36 -1.35 3.48 15.61
C ALA A 36 -2.85 3.25 15.36
N ASN A 37 -3.51 2.41 16.17
CA ASN A 37 -4.95 2.19 16.07
C ASN A 37 -5.76 3.47 16.30
N ALA A 38 -5.42 4.24 17.34
CA ALA A 38 -6.09 5.49 17.67
C ALA A 38 -5.94 6.54 16.55
N TYR A 39 -4.76 6.60 15.92
CA TYR A 39 -4.50 7.49 14.79
C TYR A 39 -5.34 7.14 13.56
N LEU A 40 -5.47 5.85 13.24
CA LEU A 40 -6.17 5.38 12.02
C LEU A 40 -7.69 5.34 12.18
N ARG A 41 -8.19 5.07 13.38
CA ARG A 41 -9.60 4.80 13.67
C ARG A 41 -10.57 5.88 13.19
N PRO A 42 -10.35 7.20 13.39
CA PRO A 42 -11.27 8.23 12.92
C PRO A 42 -11.42 8.23 11.39
N THR A 43 -10.31 8.08 10.68
CA THR A 43 -10.29 8.10 9.21
C THR A 43 -10.93 6.85 8.63
N LEU A 44 -10.54 5.67 9.12
CA LEU A 44 -11.12 4.41 8.66
C LEU A 44 -12.60 4.29 9.03
N GLY A 45 -12.99 4.69 10.24
CA GLY A 45 -14.38 4.68 10.69
C GLY A 45 -15.30 5.51 9.79
N ARG A 46 -14.90 6.74 9.44
CA ARG A 46 -15.65 7.56 8.48
C ARG A 46 -15.73 6.93 7.10
N TYR A 47 -14.66 6.30 6.63
CA TYR A 47 -14.67 5.61 5.33
C TYR A 47 -15.62 4.42 5.32
N LEU A 48 -15.50 3.51 6.29
CA LEU A 48 -16.32 2.31 6.38
C LEU A 48 -17.80 2.63 6.65
N GLY A 49 -18.08 3.65 7.45
CA GLY A 49 -19.45 4.14 7.66
C GLY A 49 -20.09 4.69 6.38
N ARG A 50 -19.34 5.49 5.59
CA ARG A 50 -19.82 5.96 4.28
C ARG A 50 -20.03 4.81 3.29
N LEU A 51 -19.11 3.84 3.27
CA LEU A 51 -19.26 2.64 2.45
C LEU A 51 -20.53 1.87 2.84
N GLU A 52 -20.78 1.70 4.13
CA GLU A 52 -21.96 1.02 4.64
C GLU A 52 -23.27 1.70 4.22
N SER A 53 -23.35 3.04 4.35
CA SER A 53 -24.51 3.83 3.90
C SER A 53 -24.78 3.65 2.41
N ARG A 54 -23.74 3.83 1.58
CA ARG A 54 -23.85 3.73 0.12
C ARG A 54 -24.22 2.32 -0.35
N LEU A 55 -23.73 1.28 0.31
CA LEU A 55 -24.18 -0.09 0.04
C LEU A 55 -25.67 -0.25 0.35
N GLY A 56 -26.15 0.33 1.44
CA GLY A 56 -27.58 0.36 1.79
C GLY A 56 -28.43 1.09 0.74
N GLU A 57 -28.00 2.28 0.34
CA GLU A 57 -28.65 3.11 -0.70
C GLU A 57 -28.69 2.39 -2.06
N ALA A 58 -27.63 1.64 -2.40
CA ALA A 58 -27.56 0.82 -3.61
C ALA A 58 -28.38 -0.48 -3.54
N GLY A 59 -29.12 -0.72 -2.44
CA GLY A 59 -29.97 -1.90 -2.28
C GLY A 59 -29.25 -3.16 -1.81
N VAL A 60 -28.00 -3.08 -1.36
CA VAL A 60 -27.27 -4.24 -0.81
C VAL A 60 -27.76 -4.52 0.62
N ARG A 61 -28.74 -5.42 0.75
CA ARG A 61 -29.40 -5.73 2.04
C ARG A 61 -28.69 -6.77 2.90
N THR A 62 -27.71 -7.49 2.37
CA THR A 62 -27.01 -8.54 3.13
C THR A 62 -26.19 -7.96 4.28
N PRO A 63 -26.23 -8.57 5.49
CA PRO A 63 -25.36 -8.19 6.60
C PRO A 63 -23.94 -8.74 6.44
N ARG A 64 -23.69 -9.61 5.45
CA ARG A 64 -22.39 -10.24 5.18
C ARG A 64 -21.46 -9.28 4.45
N ARG A 65 -21.05 -8.22 5.15
CA ARG A 65 -20.17 -7.17 4.64
C ARG A 65 -18.83 -7.27 5.35
N TYR A 66 -17.81 -7.62 4.60
CA TYR A 66 -16.48 -7.87 5.14
C TYR A 66 -15.41 -7.04 4.46
N VAL A 67 -14.34 -6.76 5.18
CA VAL A 67 -13.12 -6.16 4.68
C VAL A 67 -11.94 -7.06 5.01
N MET A 68 -10.95 -7.04 4.12
CA MET A 68 -9.72 -7.80 4.29
C MET A 68 -8.91 -7.25 5.48
N GLN A 69 -8.26 -8.16 6.18
CA GLN A 69 -7.32 -7.86 7.27
C GLN A 69 -5.90 -8.16 6.81
N SER A 70 -4.92 -7.55 7.48
CA SER A 70 -3.50 -7.77 7.23
C SER A 70 -3.06 -9.23 7.42
N ASN A 71 -3.83 -10.06 8.14
CA ASN A 71 -3.55 -11.48 8.35
C ASN A 71 -4.11 -12.42 7.26
N GLY A 72 -4.64 -11.86 6.16
CA GLY A 72 -5.25 -12.64 5.07
C GLY A 72 -6.68 -13.13 5.35
N GLY A 73 -7.22 -12.88 6.55
CA GLY A 73 -8.62 -13.12 6.90
C GLY A 73 -9.50 -11.91 6.61
N VAL A 74 -10.79 -12.03 6.92
CA VAL A 74 -11.76 -10.94 6.74
C VAL A 74 -12.51 -10.63 8.04
N THR A 75 -12.93 -9.38 8.21
CA THR A 75 -13.73 -8.94 9.38
C THR A 75 -14.86 -8.00 8.97
N THR A 76 -15.83 -7.78 9.86
CA THR A 76 -16.96 -6.89 9.56
C THR A 76 -16.54 -5.43 9.54
N LEU A 77 -17.29 -4.59 8.82
CA LEU A 77 -17.04 -3.14 8.72
C LEU A 77 -16.91 -2.47 10.11
N GLY A 78 -17.83 -2.76 11.04
CA GLY A 78 -17.79 -2.20 12.39
C GLY A 78 -16.56 -2.64 13.19
N ARG A 79 -16.16 -3.92 13.10
CA ARG A 79 -14.96 -4.42 13.80
C ARG A 79 -13.68 -3.83 13.22
N ALA A 80 -13.61 -3.67 11.90
CA ALA A 80 -12.49 -3.01 11.24
C ALA A 80 -12.39 -1.54 11.66
N ALA A 81 -13.51 -0.83 11.81
CA ALA A 81 -13.52 0.53 12.31
C ALA A 81 -12.99 0.64 13.75
N GLU A 82 -13.23 -0.35 14.61
CA GLU A 82 -12.69 -0.40 15.98
C GLU A 82 -11.20 -0.78 16.02
N ARG A 83 -10.81 -1.78 15.23
CA ARG A 83 -9.45 -2.34 15.14
C ARG A 83 -8.78 -1.99 13.81
N ALA A 84 -8.71 -0.70 13.51
CA ALA A 84 -8.16 -0.17 12.26
C ALA A 84 -6.73 -0.66 11.97
N VAL A 85 -5.92 -0.83 13.01
CA VAL A 85 -4.54 -1.33 12.91
C VAL A 85 -4.44 -2.72 12.23
N ALA A 86 -5.49 -3.54 12.29
CA ALA A 86 -5.52 -4.85 11.68
C ALA A 86 -5.78 -4.82 10.15
N THR A 87 -5.93 -3.63 9.56
CA THR A 87 -6.28 -3.46 8.12
C THR A 87 -5.22 -2.70 7.33
N ILE A 88 -4.08 -2.37 7.94
CA ILE A 88 -3.05 -1.48 7.37
C ILE A 88 -2.53 -1.99 6.02
N VAL A 89 -2.27 -3.29 5.88
CA VAL A 89 -1.79 -3.93 4.64
C VAL A 89 -2.83 -4.89 4.06
N SER A 90 -4.12 -4.55 4.23
CA SER A 90 -5.24 -5.38 3.78
C SER A 90 -5.27 -5.61 2.27
N GLY A 91 -4.88 -4.63 1.46
CA GLY A 91 -4.79 -4.76 -0.01
C GLY A 91 -3.77 -5.82 -0.43
N PRO A 92 -2.47 -5.62 -0.12
CA PRO A 92 -1.42 -6.60 -0.42
C PRO A 92 -1.73 -7.99 0.15
N ALA A 93 -2.30 -8.07 1.35
CA ALA A 93 -2.69 -9.34 1.95
C ALA A 93 -3.71 -10.11 1.09
N ALA A 94 -4.68 -9.43 0.48
CA ALA A 94 -5.61 -10.06 -0.45
C ALA A 94 -4.89 -10.65 -1.68
N GLY A 95 -3.91 -9.92 -2.23
CA GLY A 95 -3.08 -10.37 -3.34
C GLY A 95 -2.29 -11.64 -3.00
N VAL A 96 -1.68 -11.67 -1.81
CA VAL A 96 -0.94 -12.85 -1.33
C VAL A 96 -1.85 -14.07 -1.17
N ILE A 97 -3.03 -13.91 -0.58
CA ILE A 97 -4.01 -15.02 -0.45
C ILE A 97 -4.52 -15.50 -1.82
N ALA A 98 -4.68 -14.59 -2.78
CA ALA A 98 -4.99 -14.96 -4.16
C ALA A 98 -3.85 -15.78 -4.78
N CYS A 99 -2.58 -15.38 -4.57
CA CYS A 99 -1.41 -16.12 -5.03
C CYS A 99 -1.32 -17.52 -4.41
N GLU A 100 -1.64 -17.70 -3.11
CA GLU A 100 -1.72 -19.04 -2.50
C GLU A 100 -2.74 -19.94 -3.25
N THR A 101 -3.91 -19.37 -3.55
CA THR A 101 -5.01 -20.09 -4.20
C THR A 101 -4.64 -20.47 -5.64
N ILE A 102 -4.10 -19.52 -6.39
CA ILE A 102 -3.64 -19.73 -7.77
C ILE A 102 -2.46 -20.71 -7.79
N GLY A 103 -1.51 -20.56 -6.87
CA GLY A 103 -0.36 -21.45 -6.72
C GLY A 103 -0.79 -22.90 -6.49
N ARG A 104 -1.73 -23.13 -5.57
CA ARG A 104 -2.30 -24.45 -5.33
C ARG A 104 -2.95 -25.03 -6.59
N ALA A 105 -3.76 -24.23 -7.30
CA ALA A 105 -4.38 -24.65 -8.54
C ALA A 105 -3.37 -24.98 -9.65
N ALA A 106 -2.24 -24.28 -9.68
CA ALA A 106 -1.14 -24.48 -10.62
C ALA A 106 -0.13 -25.57 -10.20
N GLY A 107 -0.33 -26.24 -9.06
CA GLY A 107 0.64 -27.20 -8.52
C GLY A 107 1.99 -26.55 -8.17
N ARG A 108 1.97 -25.32 -7.66
CA ARG A 108 3.14 -24.55 -7.21
C ARG A 108 2.96 -24.19 -5.74
N ALA A 109 3.69 -24.87 -4.87
CA ALA A 109 3.62 -24.66 -3.42
C ALA A 109 4.55 -23.53 -2.93
N ASP A 110 5.63 -23.26 -3.65
CA ASP A 110 6.60 -22.24 -3.28
C ASP A 110 6.56 -21.11 -4.31
N LEU A 111 6.26 -19.89 -3.85
CA LEU A 111 6.08 -18.69 -4.69
C LEU A 111 6.65 -17.46 -4.00
N VAL A 112 7.11 -16.51 -4.82
CA VAL A 112 7.34 -15.12 -4.38
C VAL A 112 6.27 -14.26 -5.05
N THR A 113 5.48 -13.54 -4.26
CA THR A 113 4.50 -12.60 -4.80
C THR A 113 5.20 -11.31 -5.20
N PHE A 114 4.73 -10.67 -6.26
CA PHE A 114 5.27 -9.40 -6.73
C PHE A 114 4.11 -8.54 -7.22
N ASP A 115 3.72 -7.56 -6.41
CA ASP A 115 2.68 -6.58 -6.75
C ASP A 115 3.33 -5.20 -6.84
N MET A 116 3.50 -4.67 -8.06
CA MET A 116 4.11 -3.38 -8.30
C MET A 116 3.07 -2.36 -8.76
N GLY A 117 2.86 -1.33 -7.94
CA GLY A 117 2.01 -0.20 -8.25
C GLY A 117 2.79 1.01 -8.78
N GLY A 118 2.16 2.18 -8.72
CA GLY A 118 2.81 3.45 -9.10
C GLY A 118 3.84 3.96 -8.09
N THR A 119 3.76 3.56 -6.82
CA THR A 119 4.61 4.14 -5.75
C THR A 119 5.50 3.09 -5.09
N SER A 120 4.97 1.89 -4.90
CA SER A 120 5.60 0.82 -4.13
C SER A 120 5.48 -0.51 -4.85
N CYS A 121 6.29 -1.46 -4.40
CA CYS A 121 6.17 -2.87 -4.74
C CYS A 121 6.05 -3.69 -3.45
N ASP A 122 5.03 -4.55 -3.37
CA ASP A 122 4.79 -5.43 -2.24
C ASP A 122 5.18 -6.87 -2.61
N VAL A 123 6.02 -7.47 -1.76
CA VAL A 123 6.60 -8.80 -1.95
C VAL A 123 6.34 -9.66 -0.72
N ALA A 124 5.94 -10.92 -0.92
CA ALA A 124 5.75 -11.89 0.14
C ALA A 124 6.22 -13.28 -0.31
N LEU A 125 6.63 -14.09 0.66
CA LEU A 125 7.00 -15.48 0.44
C LEU A 125 5.84 -16.41 0.79
N VAL A 126 5.47 -17.26 -0.17
CA VAL A 126 4.61 -18.42 0.04
C VAL A 126 5.50 -19.65 0.01
N ARG A 127 5.46 -20.47 1.07
CA ARG A 127 6.24 -21.70 1.17
C ARG A 127 5.31 -22.85 1.56
N GLY A 128 5.41 -23.98 0.87
CA GLY A 128 4.56 -25.14 1.14
C GLY A 128 3.05 -24.83 1.00
N GLY A 129 2.69 -23.90 0.13
CA GLY A 129 1.32 -23.49 -0.15
C GLY A 129 0.69 -22.57 0.91
N ARG A 130 1.52 -21.96 1.77
CA ARG A 130 1.10 -21.01 2.80
C ARG A 130 2.02 -19.79 2.83
N ALA A 131 1.45 -18.61 2.95
CA ALA A 131 2.15 -17.36 3.15
C ALA A 131 2.79 -17.33 4.53
N THR A 132 3.99 -16.77 4.60
CA THR A 132 4.65 -16.50 5.87
C THR A 132 3.85 -15.44 6.64
N THR A 133 3.80 -15.58 7.97
CA THR A 133 3.13 -14.63 8.87
C THR A 133 4.12 -14.07 9.87
N THR A 134 3.92 -12.81 10.26
CA THR A 134 4.65 -12.18 11.35
C THR A 134 3.67 -11.67 12.42
N ALA A 135 4.14 -11.62 13.67
CA ALA A 135 3.41 -11.03 14.78
C ALA A 135 3.77 -9.54 15.00
N GLN A 136 4.85 -9.07 14.36
CA GLN A 136 5.42 -7.74 14.56
C GLN A 136 6.03 -7.21 13.27
N THR A 137 5.79 -5.95 12.97
CA THR A 137 6.44 -5.26 11.84
C THR A 137 6.63 -3.78 12.16
N LYS A 138 7.38 -3.10 11.29
CA LYS A 138 7.54 -1.65 11.31
C LYS A 138 6.85 -1.04 10.10
N ILE A 139 5.83 -0.21 10.33
CA ILE A 139 5.08 0.47 9.27
C ILE A 139 5.33 1.97 9.38
N ALA A 140 5.89 2.58 8.33
CA ALA A 140 6.24 3.99 8.31
C ALA A 140 7.04 4.42 9.56
N GLY A 141 8.01 3.61 9.98
CA GLY A 141 8.83 3.85 11.17
C GLY A 141 8.23 3.40 12.51
N HIS A 142 6.94 3.08 12.57
CA HIS A 142 6.21 2.75 13.81
C HIS A 142 6.07 1.24 14.01
N ASP A 143 6.36 0.76 15.22
CA ASP A 143 6.21 -0.66 15.56
C ASP A 143 4.74 -1.02 15.77
N VAL A 144 4.30 -2.04 15.04
CA VAL A 144 2.94 -2.59 15.10
C VAL A 144 3.03 -4.08 15.38
N ALA A 145 2.35 -4.52 16.45
CA ALA A 145 2.41 -5.89 16.94
C ALA A 145 1.05 -6.59 16.83
N VAL A 146 0.46 -6.62 15.63
CA VAL A 146 -0.73 -7.42 15.33
C VAL A 146 -0.37 -8.55 14.36
N PRO A 147 -0.98 -9.73 14.46
CA PRO A 147 -0.76 -10.80 13.48
C PRO A 147 -1.06 -10.32 12.05
N MET A 148 -0.13 -10.58 11.14
CA MET A 148 -0.26 -10.21 9.73
C MET A 148 0.55 -11.15 8.83
N LEU A 149 0.24 -11.13 7.54
CA LEU A 149 1.09 -11.74 6.52
C LEU A 149 2.42 -10.97 6.46
N ASP A 150 3.50 -11.71 6.26
CA ASP A 150 4.85 -11.17 6.17
C ASP A 150 5.09 -10.59 4.76
N ILE A 151 4.69 -9.33 4.62
CA ILE A 151 4.73 -8.57 3.38
C ILE A 151 5.77 -7.46 3.52
N HIS A 152 6.70 -7.41 2.58
CA HIS A 152 7.72 -6.39 2.48
C HIS A 152 7.37 -5.42 1.37
N THR A 153 7.16 -4.16 1.74
CA THR A 153 7.02 -3.07 0.79
C THR A 153 8.40 -2.52 0.44
N VAL A 154 8.80 -2.68 -0.82
CA VAL A 154 10.02 -2.10 -1.39
C VAL A 154 9.65 -0.82 -2.14
N SER A 155 10.47 0.21 -2.01
CA SER A 155 10.30 1.50 -2.70
C SER A 155 10.76 1.40 -4.16
N ALA A 156 9.96 0.70 -4.97
CA ALA A 156 10.14 0.59 -6.42
C ALA A 156 8.76 0.41 -7.07
N GLY A 157 8.16 1.51 -7.52
CA GLY A 157 6.91 1.55 -8.30
C GLY A 157 7.11 2.27 -9.63
N GLY A 158 6.10 2.28 -10.49
CA GLY A 158 6.19 2.91 -11.81
C GLY A 158 6.59 4.40 -11.77
N GLY A 159 6.13 5.13 -10.76
CA GLY A 159 6.45 6.54 -10.55
C GLY A 159 7.78 6.78 -9.81
N THR A 160 8.56 5.75 -9.48
CA THR A 160 9.86 5.95 -8.80
C THR A 160 10.79 6.76 -9.69
N ILE A 161 11.34 7.84 -9.13
CA ILE A 161 12.10 8.86 -9.86
C ILE A 161 13.53 8.38 -10.10
N ALA A 162 13.99 8.50 -11.33
CA ALA A 162 15.37 8.32 -11.73
C ALA A 162 16.11 9.66 -11.76
N ARG A 163 17.37 9.68 -11.30
CA ARG A 163 18.26 10.84 -11.33
C ARG A 163 19.72 10.41 -11.48
N VAL A 164 20.54 11.32 -11.96
CA VAL A 164 21.99 11.13 -12.01
C VAL A 164 22.64 11.87 -10.84
N GLU A 165 23.39 11.14 -10.02
CA GLU A 165 24.16 11.70 -8.90
C GLU A 165 25.66 11.67 -9.24
N ARG A 166 26.40 12.73 -8.89
CA ARG A 166 27.86 12.77 -9.03
C ARG A 166 28.51 12.41 -7.71
N ILE A 167 29.13 11.22 -7.64
CA ILE A 167 29.83 10.73 -6.45
C ILE A 167 31.29 10.47 -6.83
N GLY A 168 32.22 11.18 -6.18
CA GLY A 168 33.67 11.03 -6.45
C GLY A 168 34.04 11.34 -7.92
N GLY A 169 33.37 12.31 -8.55
CA GLY A 169 33.59 12.67 -9.96
C GLY A 169 32.93 11.74 -10.98
N THR A 170 32.34 10.62 -10.55
CA THR A 170 31.66 9.65 -11.42
C THR A 170 30.14 9.88 -11.38
N ALA A 171 29.52 9.95 -12.56
CA ALA A 171 28.06 10.00 -12.69
C ALA A 171 27.47 8.61 -12.44
N ARG A 172 26.46 8.52 -11.57
CA ARG A 172 25.77 7.27 -11.23
C ARG A 172 24.27 7.46 -11.35
N LEU A 173 23.62 6.51 -12.00
CA LEU A 173 22.16 6.44 -12.01
C LEU A 173 21.65 5.98 -10.65
N ARG A 174 20.74 6.75 -10.06
CA ARG A 174 19.97 6.36 -8.89
C ARG A 174 18.49 6.40 -9.18
N VAL A 175 17.78 5.36 -8.78
CA VAL A 175 16.32 5.24 -8.91
C VAL A 175 15.73 5.12 -7.51
N GLY A 176 14.87 6.06 -7.14
CA GLY A 176 14.24 6.12 -5.84
C GLY A 176 15.09 6.74 -4.71
N PRO A 177 14.57 6.76 -3.48
CA PRO A 177 13.28 6.19 -3.05
C PRO A 177 12.07 7.07 -3.42
N ASP A 178 12.29 8.29 -3.88
CA ASP A 178 11.23 9.25 -4.18
C ASP A 178 10.35 8.79 -5.35
N SER A 179 9.06 9.09 -5.26
CA SER A 179 8.07 8.76 -6.29
C SER A 179 7.33 10.02 -6.74
N ALA A 180 7.09 10.12 -8.05
CA ALA A 180 6.25 11.17 -8.65
C ALA A 180 4.75 10.98 -8.34
N GLY A 181 4.37 9.84 -7.73
CA GLY A 181 2.99 9.50 -7.40
C GLY A 181 2.09 9.43 -8.63
N ALA A 182 0.81 9.74 -8.46
CA ALA A 182 -0.15 9.82 -9.57
C ALA A 182 -0.26 11.25 -10.16
N ARG A 183 0.00 12.29 -9.34
CA ARG A 183 0.06 13.70 -9.73
C ARG A 183 1.18 14.37 -8.92
N PRO A 184 2.18 15.03 -9.56
CA PRO A 184 2.26 15.31 -11.01
C PRO A 184 2.52 14.07 -11.88
N GLY A 185 2.95 12.96 -11.28
CA GLY A 185 3.09 11.66 -11.94
C GLY A 185 4.29 11.56 -12.89
N PRO A 186 4.47 10.39 -13.54
CA PRO A 186 5.40 10.21 -14.67
C PRO A 186 5.25 11.30 -15.73
N VAL A 187 6.36 11.64 -16.41
CA VAL A 187 6.35 12.63 -17.50
C VAL A 187 5.40 12.20 -18.61
N ALA A 188 5.38 10.91 -18.93
CA ALA A 188 4.52 10.28 -19.92
C ALA A 188 3.03 10.49 -19.64
N TYR A 189 2.61 10.82 -18.42
CA TYR A 189 1.20 11.07 -18.12
C TYR A 189 0.73 12.46 -18.54
N GLY A 190 1.64 13.39 -18.86
CA GLY A 190 1.29 14.76 -19.29
C GLY A 190 0.61 15.60 -18.20
N ALA A 191 0.69 15.19 -16.92
CA ALA A 191 0.00 15.84 -15.80
C ALA A 191 0.89 16.83 -15.02
N GLY A 192 1.95 17.34 -15.66
CA GLY A 192 2.90 18.30 -15.08
C GLY A 192 4.16 17.67 -14.47
N GLY A 193 4.34 16.36 -14.59
CA GLY A 193 5.56 15.67 -14.19
C GLY A 193 6.75 16.09 -15.05
N THR A 194 7.90 16.36 -14.43
CA THR A 194 9.11 16.81 -15.13
C THR A 194 10.32 15.90 -14.91
N GLN A 195 10.28 15.05 -13.89
CA GLN A 195 11.37 14.15 -13.52
C GLN A 195 11.13 12.76 -14.11
N PRO A 196 12.13 12.12 -14.75
CA PRO A 196 11.96 10.79 -15.33
C PRO A 196 11.66 9.73 -14.27
N THR A 197 10.79 8.79 -14.60
CA THR A 197 10.38 7.68 -13.75
C THR A 197 10.58 6.32 -14.41
N ILE A 198 10.35 5.23 -13.66
CA ILE A 198 10.35 3.86 -14.22
C ILE A 198 9.30 3.73 -15.35
N THR A 199 8.11 4.30 -15.19
CA THR A 199 7.07 4.32 -16.23
C THR A 199 7.54 5.05 -17.48
N ASP A 200 8.30 6.15 -17.34
CA ASP A 200 8.86 6.88 -18.49
C ASP A 200 9.86 6.02 -19.27
N ALA A 201 10.72 5.27 -18.57
CA ALA A 201 11.63 4.32 -19.21
C ALA A 201 10.85 3.24 -19.98
N HIS A 202 9.80 2.67 -19.37
CA HIS A 202 8.96 1.67 -20.02
C HIS A 202 8.17 2.20 -21.23
N ALA A 203 7.77 3.47 -21.20
CA ALA A 203 7.14 4.16 -22.32
C ALA A 203 8.15 4.38 -23.46
N VAL A 204 9.38 4.82 -23.15
CA VAL A 204 10.44 5.04 -24.14
C VAL A 204 10.89 3.73 -24.80
N LEU A 205 11.00 2.65 -24.03
CA LEU A 205 11.35 1.31 -24.50
C LEU A 205 10.23 0.61 -25.27
N GLY A 206 9.00 1.14 -25.21
CA GLY A 206 7.82 0.55 -25.87
C GLY A 206 7.25 -0.69 -25.18
N THR A 207 7.73 -1.04 -23.97
CA THR A 207 7.13 -2.11 -23.15
C THR A 207 5.73 -1.74 -22.66
N LEU A 208 5.47 -0.46 -22.46
CA LEU A 208 4.11 0.08 -22.34
C LEU A 208 3.73 0.63 -23.71
N SER A 209 2.70 0.06 -24.33
CA SER A 209 2.22 0.56 -25.61
C SER A 209 1.67 1.97 -25.44
N ALA A 210 2.09 2.88 -26.33
CA ALA A 210 1.57 4.25 -26.40
C ALA A 210 0.06 4.27 -26.73
N ASP A 211 -0.40 3.25 -27.45
CA ASP A 211 -1.79 3.07 -27.86
C ASP A 211 -2.62 2.33 -26.81
N ALA A 212 -1.97 1.74 -25.79
CA ALA A 212 -2.69 1.12 -24.68
C ALA A 212 -3.26 2.21 -23.78
N ALA A 213 -4.54 2.50 -23.96
CA ALA A 213 -5.27 3.37 -23.06
C ALA A 213 -5.36 2.70 -21.67
N LEU A 214 -4.54 3.16 -20.71
CA LEU A 214 -4.59 2.66 -19.33
C LEU A 214 -5.99 2.96 -18.76
N GLY A 215 -6.80 1.92 -18.61
CA GLY A 215 -8.21 2.05 -18.21
C GLY A 215 -9.07 2.90 -19.16
N GLY A 216 -8.67 3.06 -20.42
CA GLY A 216 -9.39 3.86 -21.42
C GLY A 216 -9.26 5.38 -21.29
N ARG A 217 -8.39 5.88 -20.39
CA ARG A 217 -8.38 7.32 -20.00
C ARG A 217 -7.03 8.02 -20.02
N VAL A 218 -5.92 7.28 -20.06
CA VAL A 218 -4.58 7.88 -20.07
C VAL A 218 -3.90 7.51 -21.39
N SER A 219 -3.57 8.53 -22.18
CA SER A 219 -2.67 8.44 -23.33
C SER A 219 -1.26 8.79 -22.85
N LEU A 220 -0.26 8.08 -23.34
CA LEU A 220 1.13 8.28 -22.93
C LEU A 220 1.83 9.24 -23.90
N ASP A 221 2.36 10.35 -23.38
CA ASP A 221 3.26 11.24 -24.13
C ASP A 221 4.68 10.67 -24.14
N VAL A 222 4.90 9.68 -25.02
CA VAL A 222 6.20 9.03 -25.19
C VAL A 222 7.28 10.02 -25.63
N ARG A 223 6.92 11.08 -26.36
CA ARG A 223 7.87 12.10 -26.79
C ARG A 223 8.38 12.90 -25.60
N ALA A 224 7.50 13.36 -24.72
CA ALA A 224 7.88 14.06 -23.51
C ALA A 224 8.73 13.17 -22.59
N ALA A 225 8.34 11.90 -22.41
CA ALA A 225 9.13 10.94 -21.64
C ALA A 225 10.53 10.73 -22.23
N ARG A 226 10.64 10.57 -23.57
CA ARG A 226 11.93 10.43 -24.26
C ARG A 226 12.81 11.65 -24.06
N GLU A 227 12.25 12.85 -24.16
CA GLU A 227 12.99 14.09 -23.97
C GLU A 227 13.48 14.25 -22.52
N ALA A 228 12.64 13.94 -21.53
CA ALA A 228 13.05 13.96 -20.13
C ALA A 228 14.15 12.94 -19.82
N VAL A 229 14.01 11.70 -20.28
CA VAL A 229 15.05 10.66 -20.12
C VAL A 229 16.35 11.07 -20.80
N ARG A 230 16.28 11.65 -22.01
CA ARG A 230 17.45 12.15 -22.75
C ARG A 230 18.21 13.20 -21.93
N ARG A 231 17.51 14.25 -21.51
CA ARG A 231 18.08 15.42 -20.82
C ARG A 231 18.61 15.11 -19.43
N GLU A 232 17.84 14.37 -18.63
CA GLU A 232 18.11 14.19 -17.20
C GLU A 232 18.94 12.94 -16.90
N ILE A 233 18.95 11.94 -17.80
CA ILE A 233 19.61 10.64 -17.57
C ILE A 233 20.67 10.35 -18.62
N ALA A 234 20.32 10.35 -19.91
CA ALA A 234 21.26 9.93 -20.96
C ALA A 234 22.42 10.91 -21.11
N GLU A 235 22.15 12.20 -21.36
CA GLU A 235 23.22 13.20 -21.55
C GLU A 235 24.17 13.32 -20.34
N PRO A 236 23.70 13.28 -19.07
CA PRO A 236 24.60 13.34 -17.92
C PRO A 236 25.45 12.09 -17.70
N LEU A 237 25.05 10.93 -18.24
CA LEU A 237 25.79 9.66 -18.14
C LEU A 237 26.77 9.43 -19.31
N GLY A 238 26.59 10.12 -20.44
CA GLY A 238 27.36 9.95 -21.66
C GLY A 238 26.86 8.79 -22.53
#